data_AF-A0A7Y3APK2-F1
#
_entry.id   AF-A0A7Y3APK2-F1
#
_cell.length_a   1.000
_cell.length_b   1.000
_cell.length_c   1.000
_cell.angle_alpha   90.00
_cell.angle_beta   90.00
_cell.angle_gamma   90.00
#
_symmetry.space_group_name_H-M   'P 1'
#
loop_
_entity.id
_entity.type
_entity.pdbx_description
1 polymer ?
#
loop_
_entity_poly.entity_id
_entity_poly.type
_entity_poly.pdbx_seq_one_letter_code
_entity_poly.pdbx_strand_id
1 'polypeptide(L)'
;LSLELSRQGIVVGPSSGLALAGLFQYLTGLKQKDNFTELRDNQNEDIVCVFLCPDGPLPYLDEYFKYLDSSYFPAIQNEELMLNKP
;
A
#
# COMPACT_ATOMS: atom_id res chain seq x y z
N LEU A 1 -2.22 0.93 4.01
CA LEU A 1 -1.94 0.73 2.56
C LEU A 1 -0.56 0.09 2.32
N SER A 2 0.52 0.54 2.95
CA SER A 2 1.88 -0.02 2.71
C SER A 2 2.00 -1.53 2.99
N LEU A 3 1.40 -2.03 4.07
CA LEU A 3 1.36 -3.47 4.34
C LEU A 3 0.64 -4.26 3.24
N GLU A 4 -0.46 -3.70 2.70
CA GLU A 4 -1.19 -4.32 1.61
C GLU A 4 -0.39 -4.30 0.30
N LEU A 5 0.26 -3.19 -0.02
CA LEU A 5 1.20 -3.12 -1.14
C LEU A 5 2.29 -4.19 -1.03
N SER A 6 2.85 -4.38 0.17
CA SER A 6 3.87 -5.39 0.42
C SER A 6 3.35 -6.82 0.22
N ARG A 7 2.09 -7.09 0.58
CA ARG A 7 1.44 -8.39 0.31
C ARG A 7 1.24 -8.67 -1.17
N GLN A 8 1.05 -7.62 -1.98
CA GLN A 8 0.94 -7.73 -3.43
C GLN A 8 2.32 -7.71 -4.13
N GLY A 9 3.43 -7.79 -3.37
CA GLY A 9 4.80 -7.85 -3.90
C GLY A 9 5.49 -6.50 -4.07
N ILE A 10 4.82 -5.38 -3.72
CA ILE A 10 5.41 -4.04 -3.75
C ILE A 10 5.93 -3.73 -2.34
N VAL A 11 7.15 -4.18 -2.07
CA VAL A 11 7.76 -4.16 -0.72
C VAL A 11 8.16 -2.73 -0.33
N VAL A 12 7.30 -2.04 0.42
CA VAL A 12 7.46 -0.59 0.73
C VAL A 12 7.10 -0.23 2.17
N GLY A 13 7.69 0.85 2.69
CA GLY A 13 7.41 1.37 4.02
C GLY A 13 6.12 2.19 4.14
N PRO A 14 5.73 2.58 5.37
CA PRO A 14 4.51 3.34 5.66
C PRO A 14 4.36 4.65 4.89
N SER A 15 5.48 5.35 4.65
CA SER A 15 5.55 6.61 3.91
C SER A 15 4.94 6.49 2.51
N SER A 16 5.24 5.39 1.83
CA SER A 16 4.71 5.04 0.50
C SER A 16 3.20 4.80 0.53
N GLY A 17 2.72 4.14 1.59
CA GLY A 17 1.28 3.93 1.80
C GLY A 17 0.53 5.25 2.02
N LEU A 18 1.13 6.20 2.73
CA LEU A 18 0.59 7.54 2.92
C LEU A 18 0.55 8.33 1.60
N ALA A 19 1.61 8.25 0.80
CA ALA A 19 1.66 8.90 -0.52
C ALA A 19 0.55 8.39 -1.45
N LEU A 20 0.34 7.07 -1.50
CA LEU A 20 -0.75 6.46 -2.27
C LEU A 20 -2.13 6.88 -1.75
N ALA A 21 -2.32 6.95 -0.43
CA ALA A 21 -3.58 7.44 0.15
C ALA A 21 -3.89 8.88 -0.29
N GLY A 22 -2.88 9.76 -0.26
CA GLY A 22 -3.01 11.15 -0.71
C GLY A 22 -3.37 11.25 -2.19
N LEU A 23 -2.75 10.42 -3.03
CA LEU A 23 -3.08 10.33 -4.45
C LEU A 23 -4.56 9.92 -4.66
N PHE A 24 -5.04 8.88 -3.98
CA PHE A 24 -6.45 8.48 -4.08
C PHE A 24 -7.41 9.56 -3.58
N GLN A 25 -7.05 10.26 -2.50
CA GLN A 25 -7.86 11.38 -2.00
C GLN A 25 -7.96 12.50 -3.04
N TYR A 26 -6.83 12.87 -3.67
CA TYR A 26 -6.80 13.89 -4.72
C TYR A 26 -7.67 13.49 -5.92
N LEU A 27 -7.49 12.28 -6.45
CA LEU A 27 -8.27 11.76 -7.57
C LEU A 27 -9.77 11.67 -7.24
N THR A 28 -10.12 11.26 -6.03
CA THR A 28 -11.52 11.22 -5.57
C THR A 28 -12.12 12.62 -5.52
N GLY A 29 -11.37 13.60 -5.04
CA GLY A 29 -11.79 15.01 -5.03
C GLY A 29 -12.02 15.58 -6.43
N LEU A 30 -11.19 15.22 -7.41
CA LEU A 30 -11.38 15.60 -8.80
C LEU A 30 -12.59 14.92 -9.44
N LYS A 31 -12.79 13.62 -9.16
CA LYS A 31 -13.95 12.87 -9.63
C LYS A 31 -15.27 13.52 -9.23
N GLN A 32 -15.36 14.02 -8.01
CA GLN A 32 -16.57 14.69 -7.50
C GLN A 32 -16.85 16.05 -8.17
N LYS A 33 -15.84 16.63 -8.82
CA LYS A 33 -15.95 17.91 -9.54
C LYS A 33 -16.02 17.72 -11.07
N ASP A 34 -16.18 16.48 -11.54
CA ASP A 34 -16.11 16.09 -12.95
C ASP A 34 -14.85 16.56 -13.69
N ASN A 35 -13.72 16.72 -12.96
CA ASN A 35 -12.52 17.38 -13.47
C ASN A 35 -11.37 16.41 -13.82
N PHE A 36 -11.66 15.26 -14.42
CA PHE A 36 -10.60 14.37 -14.91
C PHE A 36 -10.05 14.77 -16.27
N THR A 37 -10.77 15.61 -17.02
CA THR A 37 -10.41 16.00 -18.39
C THR A 37 -9.01 16.61 -18.48
N GLU A 38 -8.59 17.35 -17.46
CA GLU A 38 -7.26 18.00 -17.42
C GLU A 38 -6.10 17.04 -17.19
N LEU A 39 -6.36 15.84 -16.64
CA LEU A 39 -5.35 14.84 -16.31
C LEU A 39 -5.24 13.71 -17.33
N ARG A 40 -6.21 13.61 -18.25
CA ARG A 40 -6.23 12.55 -19.25
C ARG A 40 -5.17 12.79 -20.30
N ASP A 41 -4.43 11.74 -20.63
CA ASP A 41 -3.53 11.75 -21.77
C ASP A 41 -4.35 11.88 -23.07
N ASN A 42 -3.88 12.73 -23.98
CA ASN A 42 -4.59 13.05 -25.22
C ASN A 42 -4.63 11.89 -26.24
N GLN A 43 -3.79 10.86 -26.07
CA GLN A 43 -3.67 9.76 -27.02
C GLN A 43 -4.52 8.56 -26.63
N ASN A 44 -4.59 8.21 -25.35
CA ASN A 44 -5.27 7.00 -24.88
C ASN A 44 -6.32 7.24 -23.79
N GLU A 45 -6.55 8.50 -23.38
CA GLU A 45 -7.48 8.91 -22.33
C GLU A 45 -7.15 8.37 -20.91
N ASP A 46 -5.99 7.75 -20.73
CA ASP A 46 -5.53 7.24 -19.44
C ASP A 46 -5.09 8.38 -18.52
N ILE A 47 -5.15 8.14 -17.21
CA ILE A 47 -4.58 9.05 -16.21
C ILE A 47 -3.36 8.36 -15.60
N VAL A 48 -2.18 8.81 -16.00
CA VAL A 48 -0.91 8.28 -15.45
C VAL A 48 -0.68 8.88 -14.07
N CYS A 49 -0.56 8.00 -13.08
CA CYS A 49 -0.31 8.41 -11.70
C CYS A 49 1.05 7.89 -11.23
N VAL A 50 1.77 8.73 -10.48
CA VAL A 50 3.06 8.38 -9.86
C VAL A 50 3.02 8.74 -8.39
N PHE A 51 3.53 7.86 -7.53
CA PHE A 51 3.71 8.12 -6.11
C PHE A 51 5.07 7.58 -5.66
N LEU A 52 5.64 8.20 -4.63
CA LEU A 52 7.00 7.90 -4.17
C LEU A 52 7.02 6.71 -3.21
N CYS A 53 8.04 5.85 -3.37
CA CYS A 53 8.30 4.71 -2.49
C CYS A 53 9.78 4.72 -2.05
N PRO A 54 10.15 5.48 -1.00
CA PRO A 54 11.56 5.75 -0.68
C PRO A 54 12.25 4.62 0.10
N ASP A 55 11.48 3.78 0.79
CA ASP A 55 11.99 2.78 1.73
C ASP A 55 11.16 1.49 1.73
N GLY A 56 11.71 0.45 2.36
CA GLY A 56 11.04 -0.83 2.61
C GLY A 56 10.37 -0.90 4.00
N PRO A 57 9.61 -1.96 4.29
CA PRO A 57 8.85 -2.09 5.53
C PRO A 57 9.68 -2.52 6.74
N LEU A 58 10.90 -3.04 6.53
CA LEU A 58 11.76 -3.63 7.57
C LEU A 58 11.97 -2.74 8.81
N PRO A 59 12.32 -1.44 8.68
CA PRO A 59 12.50 -0.56 9.84
C PRO A 59 11.23 -0.34 10.66
N TYR A 60 10.06 -0.65 10.10
CA TYR A 60 8.75 -0.32 10.64
C TYR A 60 7.95 -1.56 11.08
N LEU A 61 8.56 -2.74 11.10
CA LEU A 61 7.87 -3.99 11.46
C LEU A 61 7.20 -3.89 12.84
N ASP A 62 7.92 -3.40 13.84
CA ASP A 62 7.39 -3.23 15.20
C ASP A 62 6.20 -2.26 15.23
N GLU A 63 6.23 -1.20 14.43
CA GLU A 63 5.14 -0.24 14.34
C GLU A 63 3.89 -0.85 13.72
N TYR A 64 4.04 -1.70 12.71
CA TYR A 64 2.90 -2.42 12.14
C TYR A 64 2.21 -3.28 13.20
N PHE A 65 2.97 -4.06 13.99
CA PHE A 65 2.39 -4.88 15.07
C PHE A 65 1.79 -4.04 16.19
N LYS A 66 2.31 -2.83 16.43
CA LYS A 66 1.82 -1.92 17.47
C LYS A 66 0.52 -1.22 17.10
N TYR A 67 0.37 -0.78 15.84
CA TYR A 67 -0.72 0.11 15.45
C TYR A 67 -1.82 -0.55 14.61
N LEU A 68 -1.53 -1.68 13.98
CA LEU A 68 -2.54 -2.40 13.20
C LEU A 68 -3.29 -3.40 14.08
N ASP A 69 -4.55 -3.63 13.73
CA ASP A 69 -5.36 -4.66 14.36
C ASP A 69 -4.82 -6.07 14.04
N SER A 70 -5.06 -7.01 14.96
CA SER A 70 -4.68 -8.41 14.81
C SER A 70 -5.20 -9.07 13.53
N SER A 71 -6.33 -8.60 12.97
CA SER A 71 -6.85 -9.06 11.66
C SER A 71 -5.88 -8.84 10.49
N TYR A 72 -4.91 -7.93 10.64
CA TYR A 72 -3.83 -7.74 9.69
C TYR A 72 -2.70 -8.76 9.84
N PHE A 73 -2.76 -9.72 10.75
CA PHE A 73 -1.71 -10.73 10.93
C PHE A 73 -2.35 -12.12 10.95
N PRO A 74 -2.63 -12.70 9.77
CA PRO A 74 -3.20 -14.04 9.70
C PRO A 74 -2.24 -15.06 10.32
N ALA A 75 -2.80 -16.14 10.89
CA ALA A 75 -2.01 -17.22 11.45
C ALA A 75 -1.04 -17.79 10.41
N ILE A 76 0.15 -18.19 10.87
CA ILE A 76 1.17 -18.81 10.03
C ILE A 76 0.61 -20.15 9.53
N GLN A 77 0.53 -20.32 8.22
CA GLN A 77 0.19 -21.60 7.62
C GLN A 77 1.36 -22.57 7.80
N ASN A 78 1.07 -23.78 8.24
CA ASN A 78 2.06 -24.82 8.54
C ASN A 78 3.04 -24.42 9.66
N GLU A 79 2.54 -23.75 10.70
CA GLU A 79 3.34 -23.36 11.88
C GLU A 79 4.08 -24.56 12.50
N GLU A 80 3.53 -25.77 12.39
CA GLU A 80 4.16 -27.01 12.86
C GLU A 80 5.50 -27.32 12.19
N LEU A 81 5.78 -26.78 10.99
CA LEU A 81 7.07 -26.92 10.30
C LEU A 81 8.18 -26.06 10.96
N MET A 82 7.79 -25.04 11.74
CA MET A 82 8.74 -24.23 12.50
C MET A 82 9.21 -24.93 13.79
N LEU A 83 8.55 -26.02 14.17
CA LEU A 83 8.93 -26.83 15.32
C LEU A 83 10.01 -27.81 14.90
N ASN A 84 11.23 -27.66 15.43
CA ASN A 84 12.23 -28.73 15.40
C ASN A 84 11.76 -29.86 16.32
N LYS A 85 10.92 -30.74 15.77
CA LYS A 85 10.49 -31.96 16.46
C LYS A 85 11.70 -32.90 16.55
N PRO A 86 11.96 -33.50 17.72
CA PRO A 86 13.09 -34.40 17.93
C PRO A 86 13.00 -35.68 17.09
#